data_AF-A0A4S8XAT6-F1
#
_entry.id   AF-A0A4S8XAT6-F1
#
_cell.length_a   1.000
_cell.length_b   1.000
_cell.length_c   1.000
_cell.angle_alpha   90.00
_cell.angle_beta   90.00
_cell.angle_gamma   90.00
#
_symmetry.space_group_name_H-M   'P 1'
#
loop_
_entity.id
_entity.type
_entity.pdbx_description
1 polymer ?
#
loop_
_entity_poly.entity_id
_entity_poly.type
_entity_poly.pdbx_seq_one_letter_code
_entity_poly.pdbx_strand_id
1 'polypeptide(L)'
;MNCGIDTIKIRVLAHLRLGKSVLQARGNLQGLAKVMESARAGTVGSPLWCGGVYIHAHLLTGAPVRRAILQSGSLQLSPPQPEARGLALCESLETSLAQRGHNLADAPVDLILEVLAKANVASLWLQRVEELQDWDTRHSQVDEVVIGDVEYESVIWRNGIESMSTSEIISCFEPAGNQASELKALYNIMADRPTACKLGALDFINDTRFALPVLTVGNAFRESGQKVYSYVFDQVNPWQASSRAHHAVELVMLFGSLDLTHNAGAVAVREDIRRKWLDFCSGVAPWSAEHVYAFGPHGRLGEIPTSEHEGRRRISACRFLEKMDPGVYNTIFARLAAGKISLAN
;
A
#
# COMPACT_ATOMS: atom_id res chain seq x y z
N MET A 1 25.78 0.58 33.67
CA MET A 1 24.35 0.78 33.37
C MET A 1 24.11 0.23 31.98
N ASN A 2 23.63 -1.01 31.90
CA ASN A 2 23.35 -1.71 30.64
C ASN A 2 21.97 -1.28 30.15
N CYS A 3 21.92 -0.57 29.03
CA CYS A 3 20.69 -0.27 28.32
C CYS A 3 20.35 -1.50 27.45
N GLY A 4 19.44 -2.34 27.92
CA GLY A 4 18.91 -3.48 27.18
C GLY A 4 18.00 -2.97 26.06
N ILE A 5 18.50 -2.96 24.83
CA ILE A 5 17.68 -2.76 23.64
C ILE A 5 17.17 -4.15 23.23
N ASP A 6 16.00 -4.52 23.77
CA ASP A 6 15.28 -5.70 23.27
C ASP A 6 14.78 -5.40 21.86
N THR A 7 15.30 -6.18 20.91
CA THR A 7 15.00 -6.05 19.49
C THR A 7 13.57 -6.52 19.25
N ILE A 8 12.66 -5.61 18.88
CA ILE A 8 11.31 -5.95 18.42
C ILE A 8 11.45 -6.75 17.12
N LYS A 9 11.35 -8.07 17.23
CA LYS A 9 11.27 -8.98 16.10
C LYS A 9 9.86 -8.90 15.53
N ILE A 10 9.63 -8.07 14.51
CA ILE A 10 8.55 -8.38 13.59
C ILE A 10 8.91 -9.68 12.89
N ARG A 11 8.18 -10.71 13.27
CA ARG A 11 8.17 -12.01 12.63
C ARG A 11 7.41 -11.86 11.32
N VAL A 12 8.09 -11.46 10.24
CA VAL A 12 7.67 -11.89 8.89
C VAL A 12 8.02 -13.37 8.82
N LEU A 13 7.15 -14.20 9.37
CA LEU A 13 7.35 -15.64 9.39
C LEU A 13 7.05 -16.19 8.00
N ALA A 14 8.12 -16.40 7.22
CA ALA A 14 8.29 -17.68 6.57
C ALA A 14 8.61 -18.70 7.67
N HIS A 15 7.61 -19.15 8.45
CA HIS A 15 7.81 -20.26 9.38
C HIS A 15 7.78 -21.55 8.58
N LEU A 16 8.94 -21.88 8.03
CA LEU A 16 9.33 -23.27 7.86
C LEU A 16 9.63 -23.83 9.23
N ARG A 17 8.89 -24.86 9.62
CA ARG A 17 9.09 -25.59 10.88
C ARG A 17 10.55 -26.00 11.04
N LEU A 18 11.32 -25.23 11.81
CA LEU A 18 12.50 -25.74 12.49
C LEU A 18 12.21 -25.73 13.98
N GLY A 19 12.14 -26.93 14.54
CA GLY A 19 12.00 -27.17 15.95
C GLY A 19 13.08 -26.43 16.75
N LYS A 20 12.78 -26.22 18.03
CA LYS A 20 13.63 -25.59 19.02
C LYS A 20 15.01 -26.27 19.12
N SER A 21 15.97 -25.84 18.30
CA SER A 21 17.41 -25.83 18.56
C SER A 21 18.11 -25.31 17.31
N VAL A 22 18.62 -24.08 17.36
CA VAL A 22 19.90 -23.60 16.79
C VAL A 22 19.90 -22.09 17.03
N LEU A 23 20.39 -21.72 18.21
CA LEU A 23 21.19 -20.51 18.34
C LEU A 23 22.43 -20.73 17.45
N GLN A 24 22.78 -19.71 16.65
CA GLN A 24 23.91 -19.65 15.71
C GLN A 24 23.63 -20.09 14.26
N ALA A 25 23.14 -19.16 13.45
CA ALA A 25 23.46 -19.13 12.02
C ALA A 25 23.53 -17.68 11.53
N ARG A 26 24.74 -17.10 11.60
CA ARG A 26 25.13 -15.95 10.77
C ARG A 26 25.18 -16.44 9.33
N GLY A 27 24.11 -16.27 8.56
CA GLY A 27 24.12 -16.70 7.16
C GLY A 27 22.74 -16.76 6.55
N ASN A 28 22.09 -15.60 6.33
CA ASN A 28 20.98 -15.54 5.38
C ASN A 28 20.69 -14.15 4.78
N LEU A 29 21.69 -13.25 4.77
CA LEU A 29 21.58 -11.97 4.06
C LEU A 29 21.68 -12.14 2.53
N GLN A 30 22.30 -13.22 2.05
CA GLN A 30 22.42 -13.52 0.61
C GLN A 30 21.12 -14.04 -0.02
N GLY A 31 20.27 -14.75 0.74
CA GLY A 31 18.97 -15.23 0.26
C GLY A 31 17.98 -14.07 0.04
N LEU A 32 17.95 -13.11 0.97
CA LEU A 32 17.13 -11.90 0.82
C LEU A 32 17.60 -11.04 -0.37
N ALA A 33 18.92 -10.91 -0.55
CA ALA A 33 19.49 -10.19 -1.69
C ALA A 33 19.10 -10.83 -3.04
N LYS A 34 19.08 -12.17 -3.14
CA LYS A 34 18.64 -12.90 -4.33
C LYS A 34 17.14 -12.76 -4.62
N VAL A 35 16.29 -12.72 -3.59
CA VAL A 35 14.86 -12.44 -3.75
C VAL A 35 14.64 -11.01 -4.26
N MET A 36 15.44 -10.05 -3.78
CA MET A 36 15.42 -8.67 -4.29
C MET A 36 16.00 -8.55 -5.71
N GLU A 37 16.98 -9.37 -6.09
CA GLU A 37 17.50 -9.48 -7.48
C GLU A 37 16.49 -10.12 -8.43
N SER A 38 15.72 -11.13 -8.00
CA SER A 38 14.65 -11.72 -8.81
C SER A 38 13.46 -10.77 -8.97
N ALA A 39 13.22 -9.90 -7.97
CA ALA A 39 12.28 -8.78 -8.09
C ALA A 39 12.76 -7.72 -9.10
N ARG A 40 14.08 -7.52 -9.26
CA ARG A 40 14.66 -6.73 -10.37
C ARG A 40 14.49 -7.41 -11.74
N ALA A 41 14.40 -8.73 -11.78
CA ALA A 41 14.23 -9.53 -13.00
C ALA A 41 12.75 -9.71 -13.44
N GLY A 42 11.79 -9.01 -12.81
CA GLY A 42 10.40 -8.93 -13.27
C GLY A 42 9.57 -10.22 -13.12
N THR A 43 10.05 -11.23 -12.38
CA THR A 43 9.39 -12.54 -12.28
C THR A 43 8.58 -12.75 -11.00
N VAL A 44 8.83 -11.96 -9.93
CA VAL A 44 7.97 -11.91 -8.74
C VAL A 44 7.84 -10.46 -8.30
N GLY A 45 6.68 -9.87 -8.58
CA GLY A 45 6.36 -8.51 -8.19
C GLY A 45 6.00 -8.44 -6.70
N SER A 46 6.99 -8.26 -5.82
CA SER A 46 6.67 -7.65 -4.53
C SER A 46 6.33 -6.19 -4.79
N PRO A 47 5.08 -5.75 -4.55
CA PRO A 47 4.75 -4.37 -4.78
C PRO A 47 5.55 -3.50 -3.78
N LEU A 48 6.35 -2.53 -4.28
CA LEU A 48 7.06 -1.49 -3.48
C LEU A 48 6.18 -0.81 -2.40
N TRP A 49 4.88 -0.85 -2.62
CA TRP A 49 3.72 -0.45 -1.81
C TRP A 49 3.64 -1.11 -0.42
N CYS A 50 4.32 -2.25 -0.19
CA CYS A 50 4.28 -2.95 1.10
C CYS A 50 5.05 -2.22 2.22
N GLY A 51 5.95 -1.28 1.88
CA GLY A 51 6.76 -0.57 2.87
C GLY A 51 5.93 0.17 3.92
N GLY A 52 4.92 0.94 3.49
CA GLY A 52 4.00 1.65 4.39
C GLY A 52 3.19 0.70 5.29
N VAL A 53 2.80 -0.46 4.77
CA VAL A 53 2.10 -1.52 5.54
C VAL A 53 2.98 -2.03 6.68
N TYR A 54 4.25 -2.34 6.39
CA TYR A 54 5.19 -2.81 7.41
C TYR A 54 5.55 -1.73 8.41
N ILE A 55 5.74 -0.48 7.98
CA ILE A 55 5.95 0.65 8.89
C ILE A 55 4.76 0.76 9.84
N HIS A 56 3.52 0.70 9.33
CA HIS A 56 2.34 0.74 10.19
C HIS A 56 2.34 -0.41 11.22
N ALA A 57 2.66 -1.65 10.81
CA ALA A 57 2.82 -2.76 11.74
C ALA A 57 3.90 -2.53 12.80
N HIS A 58 5.06 -1.98 12.41
CA HIS A 58 6.15 -1.63 13.32
C HIS A 58 5.72 -0.60 14.36
N LEU A 59 4.96 0.41 13.97
CA LEU A 59 4.47 1.42 14.88
C LEU A 59 3.53 0.84 15.94
N LEU A 60 2.61 -0.03 15.52
CA LEU A 60 1.65 -0.66 16.44
C LEU A 60 2.29 -1.74 17.34
N THR A 61 3.40 -2.33 16.91
CA THR A 61 4.15 -3.32 17.69
C THR A 61 5.25 -2.70 18.55
N GLY A 62 5.31 -1.36 18.64
CA GLY A 62 6.14 -0.62 19.58
C GLY A 62 7.56 -0.32 19.10
N ALA A 63 7.80 -0.27 17.78
CA ALA A 63 9.12 0.03 17.23
C ALA A 63 9.74 1.28 17.88
N PRO A 64 11.05 1.27 18.25
CA PRO A 64 11.68 2.34 19.01
C PRO A 64 12.06 3.52 18.11
N VAL A 65 11.06 4.12 17.47
CA VAL A 65 11.21 5.26 16.54
C VAL A 65 10.36 6.43 17.02
N ARG A 66 10.91 7.63 16.93
CA ARG A 66 10.19 8.86 17.30
C ARG A 66 9.31 9.37 16.17
N ARG A 67 9.65 9.04 14.93
CA ARG A 67 9.02 9.58 13.72
C ARG A 67 8.86 8.50 12.67
N ALA A 68 7.76 8.59 11.92
CA ALA A 68 7.48 7.64 10.85
C ALA A 68 6.88 8.34 9.62
N ILE A 69 7.13 7.75 8.45
CA ILE A 69 6.56 8.20 7.19
C ILE A 69 5.79 7.02 6.60
N LEU A 70 4.48 7.18 6.39
CA LEU A 70 3.62 6.22 5.72
C LEU A 70 3.24 6.76 4.35
N GLN A 71 3.96 6.30 3.32
CA GLN A 71 3.67 6.63 1.92
C GLN A 71 2.80 5.54 1.32
N SER A 72 1.57 5.87 0.94
CA SER A 72 0.72 5.01 0.11
C SER A 72 0.44 3.60 0.66
N GLY A 73 0.44 3.43 1.98
CA GLY A 73 0.28 2.10 2.56
C GLY A 73 0.05 2.10 4.06
N SER A 74 -0.83 1.20 4.50
CA SER A 74 -1.12 0.95 5.91
C SER A 74 -1.72 -0.46 6.08
N LEU A 75 -1.84 -0.96 7.31
CA LEU A 75 -2.58 -2.21 7.57
C LEU A 75 -4.05 -2.19 7.10
N GLN A 76 -4.68 -1.05 6.85
CA GLN A 76 -6.02 -1.02 6.24
C GLN A 76 -5.99 -1.47 4.77
N LEU A 77 -4.90 -1.20 4.05
CA LEU A 77 -4.68 -1.68 2.67
C LEU A 77 -4.49 -3.20 2.64
N SER A 78 -3.66 -3.73 3.54
CA SER A 78 -3.31 -5.15 3.63
C SER A 78 -3.36 -5.61 5.09
N PRO A 79 -4.55 -5.96 5.61
CA PRO A 79 -4.72 -6.29 7.01
C PRO A 79 -4.08 -7.65 7.34
N PRO A 80 -3.60 -7.83 8.59
CA PRO A 80 -3.08 -9.12 9.04
C PRO A 80 -4.12 -10.23 8.88
N GLN A 81 -3.75 -11.27 8.14
CA GLN A 81 -4.63 -12.39 7.81
C GLN A 81 -4.56 -13.50 8.86
N PRO A 82 -5.64 -14.27 9.06
CA PRO A 82 -5.63 -15.42 9.97
C PRO A 82 -4.54 -16.45 9.62
N GLU A 83 -3.97 -17.09 10.64
CA GLU A 83 -2.93 -18.13 10.50
C GLU A 83 -3.38 -19.27 9.56
N ALA A 84 -4.64 -19.68 9.64
CA ALA A 84 -5.20 -20.73 8.78
C ALA A 84 -5.02 -20.44 7.27
N ARG A 85 -5.04 -19.17 6.86
CA ARG A 85 -4.81 -18.78 5.46
C ARG A 85 -3.36 -19.02 5.03
N GLY A 86 -2.41 -18.74 5.92
CA GLY A 86 -0.98 -19.01 5.68
C GLY A 86 -0.69 -20.51 5.62
N LEU A 87 -1.28 -21.28 6.54
CA LEU A 87 -1.15 -22.74 6.56
C LEU A 87 -1.71 -23.37 5.28
N ALA A 88 -2.90 -22.98 4.84
CA ALA A 88 -3.49 -23.49 3.59
C ALA A 88 -2.62 -23.19 2.36
N LEU A 89 -1.99 -22.00 2.30
CA LEU A 89 -1.03 -21.70 1.24
C LEU A 89 0.20 -22.62 1.34
N CYS A 90 0.78 -22.79 2.52
CA CYS A 90 1.95 -23.65 2.72
C CYS A 90 1.66 -25.10 2.31
N GLU A 91 0.52 -25.66 2.72
CA GLU A 91 0.08 -27.01 2.36
C GLU A 91 -0.06 -27.19 0.83
N SER A 92 -0.61 -26.19 0.14
CA SER A 92 -0.73 -26.19 -1.32
C SER A 92 0.63 -26.20 -2.02
N LEU A 93 1.58 -25.39 -1.52
CA LEU A 93 2.94 -25.34 -2.06
C LEU A 93 3.72 -26.62 -1.74
N GLU A 94 3.62 -27.15 -0.52
CA GLU A 94 4.27 -28.41 -0.11
C GLU A 94 3.78 -29.59 -0.95
N THR A 95 2.47 -29.68 -1.22
CA THR A 95 1.91 -30.71 -2.09
C THR A 95 2.53 -30.66 -3.50
N SER A 96 2.71 -29.45 -4.04
CA SER A 96 3.31 -29.25 -5.37
C SER A 96 4.81 -29.58 -5.39
N LEU A 97 5.54 -29.27 -4.32
CA LEU A 97 6.97 -29.57 -4.19
C LEU A 97 7.22 -31.06 -3.96
N ALA A 98 6.37 -31.73 -3.19
CA ALA A 98 6.50 -33.16 -2.89
C ALA A 98 6.44 -34.02 -4.16
N GLN A 99 5.65 -33.61 -5.15
CA GLN A 99 5.61 -34.24 -6.49
C GLN A 99 6.96 -34.20 -7.21
N ARG A 100 7.88 -33.33 -6.78
CA ARG A 100 9.23 -33.18 -7.33
C ARG A 100 10.31 -33.62 -6.34
N GLY A 101 9.94 -34.34 -5.28
CA GLY A 101 10.88 -34.87 -4.28
C GLY A 101 11.44 -33.82 -3.32
N HIS A 102 10.79 -32.66 -3.21
CA HIS A 102 11.20 -31.56 -2.33
C HIS A 102 10.11 -31.19 -1.32
N ASN A 103 10.50 -30.50 -0.26
CA ASN A 103 9.60 -29.77 0.63
C ASN A 103 10.00 -28.29 0.66
N LEU A 104 9.23 -27.45 1.34
CA LEU A 104 9.55 -26.01 1.38
C LEU A 104 10.92 -25.71 2.04
N ALA A 105 11.46 -26.59 2.89
CA ALA A 105 12.71 -26.35 3.62
C ALA A 105 13.96 -26.69 2.80
N ASP A 106 13.86 -27.60 1.83
CA ASP A 106 14.99 -28.05 1.00
C ASP A 106 14.85 -27.77 -0.50
N ALA A 107 13.68 -27.29 -0.96
CA ALA A 107 13.45 -26.98 -2.36
C ALA A 107 14.42 -25.90 -2.87
N PRO A 108 15.01 -26.10 -4.06
CA PRO A 108 15.72 -25.04 -4.77
C PRO A 108 14.83 -23.79 -4.97
N VAL A 109 15.44 -22.60 -4.90
CA VAL A 109 14.70 -21.33 -4.98
C VAL A 109 13.94 -21.18 -6.30
N ASP A 110 14.56 -21.56 -7.41
CA ASP A 110 13.93 -21.57 -8.74
C ASP A 110 12.69 -22.45 -8.78
N LEU A 111 12.73 -23.61 -8.11
CA LEU A 111 11.57 -24.49 -8.00
C LEU A 111 10.45 -23.85 -7.14
N ILE A 112 10.79 -23.21 -6.02
CA ILE A 112 9.80 -22.49 -5.20
C ILE A 112 9.13 -21.38 -6.01
N LEU A 113 9.91 -20.59 -6.76
CA LEU A 113 9.39 -19.52 -7.62
C LEU A 113 8.46 -20.07 -8.70
N GLU A 114 8.82 -21.20 -9.32
CA GLU A 114 7.98 -21.86 -10.33
C GLU A 114 6.65 -22.34 -9.73
N VAL A 115 6.67 -22.94 -8.54
CA VAL A 115 5.45 -23.40 -7.85
C VAL A 115 4.58 -22.22 -7.45
N LEU A 116 5.16 -21.13 -6.92
CA LEU A 116 4.43 -19.90 -6.60
C LEU A 116 3.76 -19.30 -7.85
N ALA A 117 4.49 -19.24 -8.97
CA ALA A 117 3.96 -18.75 -10.23
C ALA A 117 2.80 -19.62 -10.75
N LYS A 118 2.95 -20.96 -10.70
CA LYS A 118 1.89 -21.91 -11.08
C LYS A 118 0.66 -21.81 -10.16
N ALA A 119 0.86 -21.53 -8.88
CA ALA A 119 -0.21 -21.30 -7.92
C ALA A 119 -0.82 -19.88 -8.01
N ASN A 120 -0.35 -19.04 -8.94
CA ASN A 120 -0.77 -17.65 -9.13
C ASN A 120 -0.63 -16.81 -7.84
N VAL A 121 0.42 -17.07 -7.07
CA VAL A 121 0.71 -16.32 -5.84
C VAL A 121 1.52 -15.07 -6.21
N ALA A 122 0.81 -13.98 -6.48
CA ALA A 122 1.42 -12.71 -6.88
C ALA A 122 1.85 -11.82 -5.71
N SER A 123 1.36 -12.08 -4.49
CA SER A 123 1.69 -11.29 -3.30
C SER A 123 1.54 -12.11 -2.02
N LEU A 124 2.23 -11.65 -0.98
CA LEU A 124 2.15 -12.17 0.39
C LEU A 124 1.56 -11.12 1.32
N TRP A 125 1.11 -11.56 2.49
CA TRP A 125 0.46 -10.74 3.50
C TRP A 125 1.10 -10.94 4.87
N LEU A 126 0.86 -10.00 5.78
CA LEU A 126 1.17 -10.19 7.19
C LEU A 126 0.22 -11.23 7.78
N GLN A 127 0.76 -12.21 8.49
CA GLN A 127 -0.05 -13.09 9.33
C GLN A 127 -0.42 -12.36 10.63
N ARG A 128 -1.64 -12.55 11.10
CA ARG A 128 -2.09 -12.11 12.42
C ARG A 128 -1.35 -12.91 13.48
N VAL A 129 -0.53 -12.21 14.23
CA VAL A 129 0.18 -12.69 15.43
C VAL A 129 -0.43 -12.00 16.65
N GLU A 130 -0.07 -12.44 17.86
CA GLU A 130 -0.56 -11.88 19.12
C GLU A 130 -0.38 -10.34 19.17
N GLU A 131 0.75 -9.85 18.69
CA GLU A 131 1.08 -8.43 18.66
C GLU A 131 0.24 -7.62 17.66
N LEU A 132 -0.52 -8.28 16.79
CA LEU A 132 -1.40 -7.66 15.78
C LEU A 132 -2.86 -8.10 15.93
N GLN A 133 -3.26 -8.70 17.06
CA GLN A 133 -4.62 -9.20 17.25
C GLN A 133 -5.67 -8.07 17.15
N ASP A 134 -5.37 -6.92 17.76
CA ASP A 134 -6.24 -5.74 17.86
C ASP A 134 -5.63 -4.53 17.12
N TRP A 135 -4.92 -4.79 16.02
CA TRP A 135 -4.16 -3.78 15.27
C TRP A 135 -5.02 -2.58 14.82
N ASP A 136 -6.32 -2.76 14.65
CA ASP A 136 -7.27 -1.73 14.20
C ASP A 136 -7.66 -0.74 15.31
N THR A 137 -7.50 -1.12 16.58
CA THR A 137 -7.78 -0.28 17.75
C THR A 137 -6.52 0.07 18.54
N ARG A 138 -5.36 -0.45 18.13
CA ARG A 138 -4.08 -0.24 18.81
C ARG A 138 -3.50 1.14 18.53
N HIS A 139 -2.89 1.72 19.55
CA HIS A 139 -2.19 3.00 19.46
C HIS A 139 -0.67 2.79 19.33
N SER A 140 -0.01 3.63 18.51
CA SER A 140 1.45 3.71 18.44
C SER A 140 2.01 4.60 19.55
N GLN A 141 3.31 4.46 19.83
CA GLN A 141 4.07 5.37 20.71
C GLN A 141 4.94 6.37 19.94
N VAL A 142 4.77 6.46 18.61
CA VAL A 142 5.50 7.43 17.78
C VAL A 142 5.11 8.86 18.16
N ASP A 143 6.06 9.81 18.11
CA ASP A 143 5.76 11.21 18.43
C ASP A 143 5.07 11.90 17.24
N GLU A 144 5.60 11.69 16.03
CA GLU A 144 5.13 12.37 14.82
C GLU A 144 5.07 11.44 13.59
N VAL A 145 4.09 11.68 12.73
CA VAL A 145 3.84 10.88 11.53
C VAL A 145 3.65 11.78 10.33
N VAL A 146 4.33 11.48 9.24
CA VAL A 146 3.96 11.95 7.89
C VAL A 146 3.14 10.85 7.23
N ILE A 147 1.98 11.17 6.68
CA ILE A 147 1.11 10.20 6.00
C ILE A 147 0.45 10.81 4.77
N GLY A 148 0.39 10.05 3.68
CA GLY A 148 -0.25 10.49 2.45
C GLY A 148 -0.31 9.39 1.41
N ASP A 149 -0.91 9.74 0.29
CA ASP A 149 -1.09 8.90 -0.90
C ASP A 149 -0.86 9.73 -2.16
N VAL A 150 -0.82 9.05 -3.30
CA VAL A 150 -0.76 9.71 -4.60
C VAL A 150 -2.14 9.75 -5.29
N GLU A 151 -2.27 10.58 -6.32
CA GLU A 151 -3.52 10.80 -7.05
C GLU A 151 -4.13 9.53 -7.69
N TYR A 152 -3.29 8.63 -8.20
CA TYR A 152 -3.70 7.47 -8.99
C TYR A 152 -2.95 6.19 -8.60
N GLU A 153 -3.09 5.79 -7.33
CA GLU A 153 -2.56 4.53 -6.80
C GLU A 153 -3.16 3.30 -7.47
N SER A 154 -4.42 3.43 -7.90
CA SER A 154 -5.13 2.33 -8.56
C SER A 154 -4.60 2.01 -9.97
N VAL A 155 -3.57 2.70 -10.46
CA VAL A 155 -2.94 2.45 -11.76
C VAL A 155 -2.55 0.98 -11.96
N ILE A 156 -2.16 0.26 -10.90
CA ILE A 156 -1.75 -1.14 -11.03
C ILE A 156 -2.91 -2.08 -11.43
N TRP A 157 -4.16 -1.63 -11.29
CA TRP A 157 -5.35 -2.34 -11.76
C TRP A 157 -5.89 -1.80 -13.09
N ARG A 158 -5.28 -0.76 -13.69
CA ARG A 158 -5.79 -0.10 -14.91
C ARG A 158 -6.08 -1.10 -16.03
N ASN A 159 -5.07 -1.84 -16.49
CA ASN A 159 -5.22 -2.77 -17.61
C ASN A 159 -6.28 -3.84 -17.33
N GLY A 160 -6.35 -4.30 -16.08
CA GLY A 160 -7.37 -5.26 -15.64
C GLY A 160 -8.79 -4.68 -15.72
N ILE A 161 -9.02 -3.48 -15.19
CA ILE A 161 -10.32 -2.79 -15.28
C ILE A 161 -10.65 -2.41 -16.73
N GLU A 162 -9.67 -2.05 -17.55
CA GLU A 162 -9.88 -1.71 -18.96
C GLU A 162 -10.37 -2.91 -19.78
N SER A 163 -10.04 -4.13 -19.37
CA SER A 163 -10.54 -5.36 -20.00
C SER A 163 -12.00 -5.67 -19.67
N MET A 164 -12.57 -5.08 -18.61
CA MET A 164 -13.94 -5.33 -18.19
C MET A 164 -14.96 -4.55 -19.03
N SER A 165 -16.10 -5.18 -19.29
CA SER A 165 -17.30 -4.56 -19.82
C SER A 165 -18.01 -3.70 -18.77
N THR A 166 -18.81 -2.73 -19.22
CA THR A 166 -19.60 -1.87 -18.34
C THR A 166 -20.54 -2.68 -17.45
N SER A 167 -21.16 -3.73 -17.98
CA SER A 167 -22.07 -4.60 -17.23
C SER A 167 -21.35 -5.38 -16.13
N GLU A 168 -20.12 -5.85 -16.38
CA GLU A 168 -19.31 -6.53 -15.36
C GLU A 168 -18.91 -5.57 -14.25
N ILE A 169 -18.53 -4.33 -14.58
CA ILE A 169 -18.23 -3.32 -13.57
C ILE A 169 -19.48 -3.04 -12.73
N ILE A 170 -20.64 -2.84 -13.34
CA ILE A 170 -21.89 -2.55 -12.61
C ILE A 170 -22.26 -3.69 -11.66
N SER A 171 -22.13 -4.95 -12.09
CA SER A 171 -22.47 -6.11 -11.25
C SER A 171 -21.51 -6.28 -10.06
N CYS A 172 -20.28 -5.76 -10.15
CA CYS A 172 -19.36 -5.74 -9.02
C CYS A 172 -19.91 -4.95 -7.82
N PHE A 173 -20.78 -3.96 -8.05
CA PHE A 173 -21.37 -3.10 -7.00
C PHE A 173 -22.68 -3.65 -6.40
N GLU A 174 -23.21 -4.76 -6.90
CA GLU A 174 -24.41 -5.42 -6.34
C GLU A 174 -24.34 -5.71 -4.83
N PRO A 175 -23.20 -6.10 -4.23
CA PRO A 175 -23.10 -6.34 -2.79
C PRO A 175 -23.47 -5.13 -1.94
N ALA A 176 -23.41 -3.91 -2.47
CA ALA A 176 -23.82 -2.70 -1.76
C ALA A 176 -25.34 -2.65 -1.47
N GLY A 177 -26.15 -3.53 -2.07
CA GLY A 177 -27.57 -3.64 -1.77
C GLY A 177 -28.31 -2.32 -1.97
N ASN A 178 -28.98 -1.83 -0.92
CA ASN A 178 -29.72 -0.57 -0.94
C ASN A 178 -28.82 0.67 -1.17
N GLN A 179 -27.53 0.59 -0.86
CA GLN A 179 -26.55 1.66 -1.08
C GLN A 179 -25.96 1.65 -2.49
N ALA A 180 -26.22 0.63 -3.31
CA ALA A 180 -25.59 0.46 -4.61
C ALA A 180 -25.86 1.62 -5.57
N SER A 181 -27.07 2.17 -5.58
CA SER A 181 -27.42 3.28 -6.47
C SER A 181 -26.64 4.55 -6.14
N GLU A 182 -26.55 4.90 -4.86
CA GLU A 182 -25.81 6.08 -4.39
C GLU A 182 -24.30 5.90 -4.58
N LEU A 183 -23.76 4.72 -4.24
CA LEU A 183 -22.35 4.42 -4.43
C LEU A 183 -21.94 4.48 -5.91
N LYS A 184 -22.76 3.92 -6.81
CA LYS A 184 -22.53 4.03 -8.25
C LYS A 184 -22.60 5.48 -8.73
N ALA A 185 -23.52 6.28 -8.19
CA ALA A 185 -23.62 7.70 -8.55
C ALA A 185 -22.38 8.48 -8.11
N LEU A 186 -21.88 8.27 -6.88
CA LEU A 186 -20.67 8.91 -6.36
C LEU A 186 -19.44 8.66 -7.25
N TYR A 187 -19.33 7.45 -7.81
CA TYR A 187 -18.23 7.05 -8.68
C TYR A 187 -18.55 7.13 -10.18
N ASN A 188 -19.68 7.73 -10.60
CA ASN A 188 -20.09 7.83 -12.00
C ASN A 188 -20.17 6.48 -12.76
N ILE A 189 -20.57 5.41 -12.07
CA ILE A 189 -20.76 4.07 -12.62
C ILE A 189 -22.14 3.98 -13.30
N MET A 190 -22.18 4.18 -14.62
CA MET A 190 -23.41 4.21 -15.44
C MET A 190 -23.31 3.34 -16.70
N ALA A 191 -24.39 2.61 -17.03
CA ALA A 191 -24.41 1.60 -18.09
C ALA A 191 -24.08 2.14 -19.50
N ASP A 192 -24.43 3.39 -19.77
CA ASP A 192 -24.26 4.08 -21.05
C ASP A 192 -22.95 4.88 -21.14
N ARG A 193 -22.10 4.87 -20.10
CA ARG A 193 -20.82 5.59 -20.08
C ARG A 193 -19.63 4.67 -19.78
N PRO A 194 -19.18 3.85 -20.75
CA PRO A 194 -18.11 2.87 -20.54
C PRO A 194 -16.82 3.46 -19.95
N THR A 195 -16.35 4.60 -20.47
CA THR A 195 -15.14 5.26 -19.99
C THR A 195 -15.30 5.75 -18.54
N ALA A 196 -16.43 6.37 -18.21
CA ALA A 196 -16.71 6.85 -16.87
C ALA A 196 -16.80 5.69 -15.87
N CYS A 197 -17.40 4.55 -16.25
CA CYS A 197 -17.43 3.34 -15.43
C CYS A 197 -16.04 2.82 -15.09
N LYS A 198 -15.14 2.75 -16.08
CA LYS A 198 -13.77 2.27 -15.85
C LYS A 198 -12.99 3.19 -14.93
N LEU A 199 -13.07 4.50 -15.16
CA LEU A 199 -12.42 5.50 -14.30
C LEU A 199 -13.02 5.50 -12.89
N GLY A 200 -14.34 5.42 -12.77
CA GLY A 200 -15.05 5.33 -11.50
C GLY A 200 -14.69 4.09 -10.69
N ALA A 201 -14.54 2.93 -11.34
CA ALA A 201 -14.09 1.71 -10.69
C ALA A 201 -12.66 1.84 -10.15
N LEU A 202 -11.78 2.49 -10.92
CA LEU A 202 -10.42 2.78 -10.48
C LEU A 202 -10.38 3.81 -9.34
N ASP A 203 -11.24 4.83 -9.36
CA ASP A 203 -11.38 5.80 -8.27
C ASP A 203 -11.91 5.12 -6.99
N PHE A 204 -12.88 4.21 -7.12
CA PHE A 204 -13.37 3.39 -6.00
C PHE A 204 -12.26 2.52 -5.40
N ILE A 205 -11.45 1.87 -6.24
CA ILE A 205 -10.29 1.10 -5.77
C ILE A 205 -9.30 2.04 -5.07
N ASN A 206 -8.98 3.20 -5.65
CA ASN A 206 -8.06 4.16 -5.07
C ASN A 206 -8.52 4.60 -3.68
N ASP A 207 -9.78 4.99 -3.57
CA ASP A 207 -10.32 5.55 -2.33
C ASP A 207 -10.39 4.48 -1.25
N THR A 208 -10.93 3.29 -1.56
CA THR A 208 -11.07 2.22 -0.55
C THR A 208 -9.74 1.63 -0.10
N ARG A 209 -8.68 1.71 -0.91
CA ARG A 209 -7.37 1.09 -0.62
C ARG A 209 -6.30 2.08 -0.15
N PHE A 210 -6.44 3.37 -0.45
CA PHE A 210 -5.42 4.37 -0.15
C PHE A 210 -6.00 5.62 0.50
N ALA A 211 -6.89 6.36 -0.17
CA ALA A 211 -7.35 7.65 0.35
C ALA A 211 -8.10 7.52 1.69
N LEU A 212 -9.09 6.62 1.77
CA LEU A 212 -9.82 6.37 3.02
C LEU A 212 -8.87 5.85 4.11
N PRO A 213 -8.02 4.84 3.88
CA PRO A 213 -6.97 4.44 4.82
C PRO A 213 -6.08 5.57 5.34
N VAL A 214 -5.66 6.52 4.49
CA VAL A 214 -4.86 7.69 4.92
C VAL A 214 -5.64 8.56 5.88
N LEU A 215 -6.92 8.83 5.61
CA LEU A 215 -7.81 9.57 6.51
C LEU A 215 -8.01 8.83 7.83
N THR A 216 -8.38 7.56 7.78
CA THR A 216 -8.67 6.74 8.96
C THR A 216 -7.44 6.63 9.87
N VAL A 217 -6.29 6.27 9.31
CA VAL A 217 -5.05 6.12 10.08
C VAL A 217 -4.54 7.47 10.59
N GLY A 218 -4.60 8.51 9.75
CA GLY A 218 -4.21 9.86 10.14
C GLY A 218 -5.07 10.40 11.29
N ASN A 219 -6.38 10.18 11.27
CA ASN A 219 -7.28 10.59 12.33
C ASN A 219 -7.04 9.81 13.61
N ALA A 220 -6.86 8.49 13.52
CA ALA A 220 -6.54 7.66 14.68
C ALA A 220 -5.27 8.13 15.41
N PHE A 221 -4.22 8.51 14.66
CA PHE A 221 -3.01 9.13 15.25
C PHE A 221 -3.31 10.50 15.88
N ARG A 222 -4.10 11.37 15.24
CA ARG A 222 -4.45 12.67 15.84
C ARG A 222 -5.24 12.52 17.14
N GLU A 223 -6.23 11.65 17.14
CA GLU A 223 -7.09 11.36 18.31
C GLU A 223 -6.30 10.77 19.48
N SER A 224 -5.21 10.07 19.15
CA SER A 224 -4.28 9.47 20.12
C SER A 224 -3.19 10.43 20.59
N GLY A 225 -3.23 11.70 20.14
CA GLY A 225 -2.34 12.78 20.58
C GLY A 225 -1.04 12.92 19.79
N GLN A 226 -0.82 12.13 18.74
CA GLN A 226 0.36 12.27 17.89
C GLN A 226 0.24 13.46 16.93
N LYS A 227 1.40 14.01 16.56
CA LYS A 227 1.46 15.05 15.54
C LYS A 227 1.43 14.41 14.15
N VAL A 228 0.46 14.80 13.32
CA VAL A 228 0.26 14.20 11.99
C VAL A 228 0.37 15.26 10.89
N TYR A 229 1.31 15.02 9.98
CA TYR A 229 1.54 15.82 8.78
C TYR A 229 0.98 15.08 7.56
N SER A 230 -0.14 15.58 7.03
CA SER A 230 -0.79 14.97 5.86
C SER A 230 -0.29 15.58 4.56
N TYR A 231 -0.14 14.76 3.53
CA TYR A 231 0.18 15.24 2.19
C TYR A 231 -0.63 14.52 1.10
N VAL A 232 -0.69 15.15 -0.07
CA VAL A 232 -1.17 14.57 -1.32
C VAL A 232 -0.10 14.70 -2.39
N PHE A 233 0.21 13.61 -3.09
CA PHE A 233 1.16 13.62 -4.20
C PHE A 233 0.43 13.51 -5.54
N ASP A 234 0.36 14.61 -6.26
CA ASP A 234 -0.36 14.73 -7.53
C ASP A 234 0.58 15.14 -8.67
N GLN A 235 1.90 15.12 -8.44
CA GLN A 235 2.88 15.40 -9.48
C GLN A 235 2.84 14.32 -10.54
N VAL A 236 2.32 14.71 -11.69
CA VAL A 236 2.20 13.88 -12.88
C VAL A 236 3.55 13.31 -13.30
N ASN A 237 3.55 12.06 -13.76
CA ASN A 237 4.71 11.38 -14.32
C ASN A 237 5.41 12.27 -15.37
N PRO A 238 6.70 12.59 -15.18
CA PRO A 238 7.42 13.56 -16.00
C PRO A 238 7.82 13.03 -17.39
N TRP A 239 7.67 11.73 -17.65
CA TRP A 239 7.96 11.10 -18.93
C TRP A 239 6.70 10.78 -19.73
N GLN A 240 5.60 10.49 -19.05
CA GLN A 240 4.31 10.20 -19.67
C GLN A 240 3.17 10.78 -18.84
N ALA A 241 2.68 11.96 -19.23
CA ALA A 241 1.68 12.66 -18.44
C ALA A 241 0.34 11.91 -18.31
N SER A 242 -0.02 11.10 -19.31
CA SER A 242 -1.23 10.27 -19.28
C SER A 242 -1.19 9.12 -18.26
N SER A 243 0.01 8.77 -17.77
CA SER A 243 0.21 7.84 -16.67
C SER A 243 -0.10 8.46 -15.30
N ARG A 244 -0.35 9.78 -15.24
CA ARG A 244 -0.75 10.53 -14.03
C ARG A 244 0.29 10.41 -12.90
N ALA A 245 -0.06 10.79 -11.68
CA ALA A 245 0.79 10.57 -10.51
C ALA A 245 0.53 9.18 -9.94
N HIS A 246 1.57 8.40 -9.69
CA HIS A 246 1.46 7.06 -9.10
C HIS A 246 2.65 6.78 -8.17
N HIS A 247 2.55 5.80 -7.28
CA HIS A 247 3.55 5.57 -6.23
C HIS A 247 5.00 5.44 -6.75
N ALA A 248 5.20 4.75 -7.88
CA ALA A 248 6.54 4.65 -8.47
C ALA A 248 7.13 6.02 -8.88
N VAL A 249 6.30 7.00 -9.30
CA VAL A 249 6.76 8.37 -9.59
C VAL A 249 7.18 9.06 -8.30
N GLU A 250 6.39 8.96 -7.23
CA GLU A 250 6.74 9.54 -5.92
C GLU A 250 8.08 8.99 -5.41
N LEU A 251 8.29 7.68 -5.46
CA LEU A 251 9.54 7.04 -5.04
C LEU A 251 10.73 7.49 -5.90
N VAL A 252 10.54 7.65 -7.20
CA VAL A 252 11.59 8.15 -8.10
C VAL A 252 11.92 9.62 -7.81
N MET A 253 10.94 10.45 -7.49
CA MET A 253 11.22 11.81 -7.01
C MET A 253 12.01 11.75 -5.70
N LEU A 254 11.58 10.94 -4.74
CA LEU A 254 12.22 10.91 -3.43
C LEU A 254 13.65 10.35 -3.48
N PHE A 255 13.86 9.19 -4.12
CA PHE A 255 15.11 8.42 -4.04
C PHE A 255 15.88 8.31 -5.37
N GLY A 256 15.25 8.62 -6.51
CA GLY A 256 15.83 8.36 -7.84
C GLY A 256 16.87 9.40 -8.28
N SER A 257 17.88 8.96 -9.02
CA SER A 257 18.89 9.86 -9.63
C SER A 257 18.60 10.20 -11.09
N LEU A 258 17.35 10.03 -11.55
CA LEU A 258 16.98 10.26 -12.94
C LEU A 258 17.05 11.74 -13.30
N ASP A 259 17.46 12.03 -14.54
CA ASP A 259 17.44 13.37 -15.09
C ASP A 259 15.98 13.80 -15.35
N LEU A 260 15.62 14.94 -14.79
CA LEU A 260 14.30 15.56 -14.88
C LEU A 260 14.38 16.99 -15.45
N THR A 261 15.55 17.42 -15.93
CA THR A 261 15.79 18.80 -16.37
C THR A 261 14.88 19.23 -17.53
N HIS A 262 14.33 18.29 -18.29
CA HIS A 262 13.29 18.53 -19.30
C HIS A 262 11.92 18.91 -18.71
N ASN A 263 11.72 18.78 -17.40
CA ASN A 263 10.48 19.07 -16.70
C ASN A 263 10.74 19.85 -15.39
N ALA A 264 10.73 21.18 -15.49
CA ALA A 264 11.01 22.08 -14.36
C ALA A 264 10.07 21.86 -13.15
N GLY A 265 8.79 21.54 -13.40
CA GLY A 265 7.85 21.26 -12.31
C GLY A 265 8.21 19.99 -11.54
N ALA A 266 8.61 18.92 -12.25
CA ALA A 266 9.09 17.70 -11.63
C ALA A 266 10.40 17.91 -10.84
N VAL A 267 11.32 18.74 -11.35
CA VAL A 267 12.53 19.14 -10.62
C VAL A 267 12.13 19.85 -9.32
N ALA A 268 11.24 20.83 -9.37
CA ALA A 268 10.80 21.56 -8.18
C ALA A 268 10.19 20.61 -7.14
N VAL A 269 9.30 19.71 -7.55
CA VAL A 269 8.70 18.71 -6.65
C VAL A 269 9.75 17.78 -6.05
N ARG A 270 10.72 17.32 -6.84
CA ARG A 270 11.81 16.46 -6.37
C ARG A 270 12.63 17.14 -5.27
N GLU A 271 13.06 18.37 -5.50
CA GLU A 271 13.87 19.09 -4.52
C GLU A 271 13.06 19.38 -3.24
N ASP A 272 11.77 19.68 -3.38
CA ASP A 272 10.89 19.99 -2.26
C ASP A 272 10.57 18.78 -1.38
N ILE A 273 10.17 17.65 -1.97
CA ILE A 273 9.85 16.42 -1.21
C ILE A 273 11.09 15.91 -0.46
N ARG A 274 12.26 15.96 -1.09
CA ARG A 274 13.52 15.55 -0.45
C ARG A 274 13.86 16.43 0.73
N ARG A 275 13.80 17.74 0.55
CA ARG A 275 14.06 18.70 1.63
C ARG A 275 13.12 18.46 2.81
N LYS A 276 11.81 18.31 2.55
CA LYS A 276 10.81 18.07 3.60
C LYS A 276 10.99 16.74 4.33
N TRP A 277 11.36 15.68 3.63
CA TRP A 277 11.65 14.39 4.27
C TRP A 277 12.91 14.50 5.14
N LEU A 278 13.94 15.23 4.70
CA LEU A 278 15.15 15.50 5.50
C LEU A 278 14.84 16.37 6.72
N ASP A 279 14.05 17.43 6.56
CA ASP A 279 13.57 18.28 7.65
C ASP A 279 12.82 17.44 8.68
N PHE A 280 11.83 16.66 8.24
CA PHE A 280 11.06 15.78 9.10
C PHE A 280 11.94 14.76 9.81
N CYS A 281 12.91 14.14 9.15
CA CYS A 281 13.86 13.20 9.75
C CYS A 281 14.88 13.86 10.70
N SER A 282 15.14 15.17 10.57
CA SER A 282 16.14 15.89 11.37
C SER A 282 15.56 16.57 12.63
N GLY A 283 14.25 16.79 12.67
CA GLY A 283 13.52 17.26 13.86
C GLY A 283 12.65 18.47 13.57
N VAL A 284 12.61 18.86 12.30
CA VAL A 284 11.97 20.07 11.83
C VAL A 284 10.62 19.68 11.24
N ALA A 285 9.57 20.39 11.68
CA ALA A 285 8.25 20.24 11.10
C ALA A 285 8.30 20.53 9.59
N PRO A 286 7.88 19.60 8.71
CA PRO A 286 8.03 19.80 7.28
C PRO A 286 7.00 20.80 6.71
N TRP A 287 5.87 20.98 7.40
CA TRP A 287 4.81 21.99 7.18
C TRP A 287 3.91 22.04 8.42
N SER A 288 2.81 22.81 8.41
CA SER A 288 1.82 22.84 9.49
C SER A 288 1.06 21.52 9.63
N ALA A 289 0.86 21.01 10.85
CA ALA A 289 0.03 19.81 11.09
C ALA A 289 -1.47 20.06 10.84
N GLU A 290 -1.89 21.33 10.77
CA GLU A 290 -3.28 21.76 10.52
C GLU A 290 -3.64 21.75 9.03
N HIS A 291 -2.65 21.67 8.14
CA HIS A 291 -2.85 21.74 6.70
C HIS A 291 -2.34 20.48 6.00
N VAL A 292 -2.94 20.21 4.83
CA VAL A 292 -2.43 19.19 3.90
C VAL A 292 -1.42 19.86 2.98
N TYR A 293 -0.26 19.23 2.79
CA TYR A 293 0.74 19.70 1.83
C TYR A 293 0.56 19.02 0.47
N ALA A 294 0.57 19.78 -0.61
CA ALA A 294 0.45 19.25 -1.96
C ALA A 294 1.80 19.22 -2.68
N PHE A 295 2.13 18.06 -3.24
CA PHE A 295 3.21 17.88 -4.19
C PHE A 295 2.63 17.71 -5.60
N GLY A 296 2.62 18.79 -6.37
CA GLY A 296 1.99 18.85 -7.70
C GLY A 296 0.49 19.16 -7.67
N PRO A 297 -0.20 19.03 -8.82
CA PRO A 297 0.36 18.70 -10.13
C PRO A 297 1.22 19.83 -10.73
N HIS A 298 1.98 19.52 -11.78
CA HIS A 298 2.73 20.50 -12.60
C HIS A 298 3.67 21.43 -11.82
N GLY A 299 4.34 20.92 -10.79
CA GLY A 299 5.28 21.71 -9.98
C GLY A 299 4.64 22.59 -8.92
N ARG A 300 3.31 22.56 -8.77
CA ARG A 300 2.63 23.26 -7.68
C ARG A 300 3.04 22.67 -6.33
N LEU A 301 3.43 23.53 -5.40
CA LEU A 301 3.88 23.14 -4.06
C LEU A 301 3.23 24.04 -3.01
N GLY A 302 2.85 23.48 -1.87
CA GLY A 302 2.37 24.28 -0.75
C GLY A 302 1.27 23.61 0.06
N GLU A 303 0.95 24.24 1.19
CA GLU A 303 -0.23 23.93 1.98
C GLU A 303 -1.49 24.30 1.18
N ILE A 304 -2.48 23.40 1.17
CA ILE A 304 -3.73 23.59 0.43
C ILE A 304 -4.92 23.74 1.38
N PRO A 305 -5.94 24.54 0.99
CA PRO A 305 -7.15 24.68 1.78
C PRO A 305 -7.96 23.37 1.78
N THR A 306 -8.79 23.18 2.82
CA THR A 306 -9.64 21.99 2.97
C THR A 306 -10.47 21.68 1.73
N SER A 307 -11.08 22.70 1.11
CA SER A 307 -11.91 22.52 -0.09
C SER A 307 -11.12 21.95 -1.28
N GLU A 308 -9.84 22.28 -1.40
CA GLU A 308 -8.99 21.74 -2.45
C GLU A 308 -8.60 20.29 -2.15
N HIS A 309 -8.26 19.98 -0.90
CA HIS A 309 -8.01 18.61 -0.48
C HIS A 309 -9.25 17.72 -0.72
N GLU A 310 -10.45 18.24 -0.40
CA GLU A 310 -11.72 17.57 -0.64
C GLU A 310 -11.92 17.19 -2.11
N GLY A 311 -11.56 18.09 -3.03
CA GLY A 311 -11.59 17.84 -4.47
C GLY A 311 -10.53 16.84 -4.95
N ARG A 312 -9.32 16.89 -4.39
CA ARG A 312 -8.19 16.03 -4.80
C ARG A 312 -8.31 14.57 -4.34
N ARG A 313 -9.08 14.29 -3.28
CA ARG A 313 -9.24 12.95 -2.70
C ARG A 313 -10.68 12.50 -2.52
N ARG A 314 -11.62 13.08 -3.28
CA ARG A 314 -13.06 12.70 -3.27
C ARG A 314 -13.58 12.49 -1.85
N ILE A 315 -13.29 13.43 -0.94
CA ILE A 315 -13.51 13.23 0.50
C ILE A 315 -14.99 12.97 0.82
N SER A 316 -15.93 13.49 0.02
CA SER A 316 -17.35 13.15 0.12
C SER A 316 -17.64 11.66 -0.10
N ALA A 317 -16.99 11.03 -1.08
CA ALA A 317 -17.11 9.59 -1.31
C ALA A 317 -16.45 8.79 -0.19
N CYS A 318 -15.30 9.23 0.32
CA CYS A 318 -14.68 8.61 1.50
C CYS A 318 -15.60 8.67 2.73
N ARG A 319 -16.23 9.82 3.01
CA ARG A 319 -17.23 9.96 4.10
C ARG A 319 -18.46 9.07 3.93
N PHE A 320 -18.83 8.74 2.69
CA PHE A 320 -19.87 7.76 2.42
C PHE A 320 -19.38 6.35 2.77
N LEU A 321 -18.17 5.98 2.33
CA LEU A 321 -17.54 4.69 2.61
C LEU A 321 -17.28 4.46 4.11
N GLU A 322 -16.97 5.50 4.89
CA GLU A 322 -16.82 5.42 6.36
C GLU A 322 -18.08 4.92 7.07
N LYS A 323 -19.26 5.20 6.50
CA LYS A 323 -20.56 4.78 7.05
C LYS A 323 -20.99 3.40 6.54
N MET A 324 -20.29 2.88 5.55
CA MET A 324 -20.58 1.62 4.91
C MET A 324 -19.78 0.50 5.61
N ASP A 325 -20.38 -0.69 5.73
CA ASP A 325 -19.68 -1.85 6.27
C ASP A 325 -18.42 -2.17 5.43
N PRO A 326 -17.22 -2.20 6.04
CA PRO A 326 -15.99 -2.59 5.37
C PRO A 326 -16.04 -3.91 4.62
N GLY A 327 -16.75 -4.91 5.16
CA GLY A 327 -16.96 -6.19 4.49
C GLY A 327 -17.61 -6.04 3.12
N VAL A 328 -18.50 -5.06 2.96
CA VAL A 328 -19.22 -4.82 1.70
C VAL A 328 -18.31 -4.18 0.66
N TYR A 329 -17.65 -3.05 0.97
CA TYR A 329 -16.76 -2.43 -0.02
C TYR A 329 -15.51 -3.27 -0.29
N ASN A 330 -15.02 -4.07 0.67
CA ASN A 330 -13.95 -5.05 0.45
C ASN A 330 -14.39 -6.15 -0.52
N THR A 331 -15.66 -6.56 -0.48
CA THR A 331 -16.22 -7.52 -1.43
C THR A 331 -16.28 -6.93 -2.84
N ILE A 332 -16.70 -5.67 -2.97
CA ILE A 332 -16.72 -4.96 -4.27
C ILE A 332 -15.30 -4.83 -4.81
N PHE A 333 -14.34 -4.41 -3.96
CA PHE A 333 -12.92 -4.36 -4.32
C PHE A 333 -12.43 -5.72 -4.81
N ALA A 334 -12.72 -6.82 -4.09
CA ALA A 334 -12.30 -8.16 -4.52
C ALA A 334 -12.87 -8.55 -5.89
N ARG A 335 -14.15 -8.25 -6.18
CA ARG A 335 -14.77 -8.51 -7.48
C ARG A 335 -14.09 -7.72 -8.62
N LEU A 336 -13.76 -6.46 -8.37
CA LEU A 336 -13.06 -5.61 -9.34
C LEU A 336 -11.61 -6.08 -9.53
N ALA A 337 -10.86 -6.25 -8.44
CA ALA A 337 -9.40 -6.25 -8.42
C ALA A 337 -8.73 -7.64 -8.44
N ALA A 338 -9.43 -8.71 -8.01
CA ALA A 338 -8.82 -10.03 -7.89
C ALA A 338 -8.30 -10.55 -9.23
N GLY A 339 -7.03 -10.96 -9.25
CA GLY A 339 -6.35 -11.46 -10.45
C GLY A 339 -6.08 -10.42 -11.53
N LYS A 340 -6.31 -9.13 -11.26
CA LYS A 340 -6.26 -8.04 -12.26
C LYS A 340 -5.12 -7.03 -12.04
N ILE A 341 -4.17 -7.34 -11.17
CA ILE A 341 -2.96 -6.52 -11.00
C ILE A 341 -2.05 -6.72 -12.21
N SER A 342 -1.52 -5.63 -12.73
CA SER A 342 -0.46 -5.61 -13.73
C SER A 342 0.63 -4.61 -13.31
N LEU A 343 1.87 -4.85 -13.73
CA LEU A 343 2.96 -3.87 -13.63
C LEU A 343 3.29 -3.23 -14.99
N ALA A 344 2.59 -3.65 -16.06
CA ALA A 344 2.77 -3.15 -17.43
C ALA A 344 1.74 -2.05 -17.79
N ASN A 345 1.32 -1.24 -16.80
CA ASN A 345 0.31 -0.18 -16.99
C ASN A 345 0.90 1.15 -17.48
#